data_AF-A0A8J4TBN3-F1
#
_entry.id   AF-A0A8J4TBN3-F1
#
_cell.length_a   1.000
_cell.length_b   1.000
_cell.length_c   1.000
_cell.angle_alpha   90.00
_cell.angle_beta   90.00
_cell.angle_gamma   90.00
#
_symmetry.space_group_name_H-M   'P 1'
#
loop_
_entity.id
_entity.type
_entity.pdbx_description
1 polymer ?
#
loop_
_entity_poly.entity_id
_entity_poly.type
_entity_poly.pdbx_seq_one_letter_code
_entity_poly.pdbx_strand_id
1 'polypeptide(L)' 'RNGEDIPVAEKKNINHRKFAASFRLSEVTSQDQDLYRCVTQSERGSGVSNFASLIVR' A
#
# COMPACT_ATOMS: atom_id res chain seq x y z
N ARG A 1 -3.37 12.25 3.26
CA ARG A 1 -4.36 11.26 3.76
C ARG A 1 -3.66 9.91 3.77
N ASN A 2 -3.76 9.12 4.85
CA ASN A 2 -3.25 7.75 4.82
C ASN A 2 -4.30 6.83 4.17
N GLY A 3 -3.84 5.77 3.50
CA GLY A 3 -4.73 4.71 3.01
C GLY A 3 -5.27 3.86 4.16
N GLU A 4 -6.22 2.99 3.87
CA GLU A 4 -6.72 1.99 4.81
C GLU A 4 -5.62 0.97 5.16
N ASP A 5 -5.52 0.59 6.44
CA ASP A 5 -4.54 -0.39 6.89
C ASP A 5 -5.04 -1.80 6.60
N ILE A 6 -4.23 -2.59 5.89
CA ILE A 6 -4.51 -4.00 5.61
C ILE A 6 -3.82 -4.86 6.68
N PRO A 7 -4.56 -5.66 7.47
CA PRO A 7 -3.94 -6.50 8.48
C PRO A 7 -3.07 -7.56 7.81
N VAL A 8 -2.00 -7.94 8.52
CA VAL A 8 -1.02 -8.92 8.04
C VAL A 8 -1.65 -10.29 7.73
N ALA A 9 -2.82 -10.60 8.28
CA ALA A 9 -3.56 -11.83 7.97
C ALA A 9 -4.16 -11.84 6.56
N GLU A 10 -4.46 -10.68 5.98
CA GLU A 10 -5.13 -10.52 4.68
C GLU A 10 -4.15 -10.43 3.50
N LYS A 11 -2.84 -10.35 3.79
CA LYS A 11 -1.79 -10.35 2.78
C LYS A 11 -1.65 -11.71 2.11
N LYS A 12 -1.19 -11.72 0.86
CA LYS A 12 -0.83 -12.95 0.16
C LYS A 12 0.55 -13.43 0.61
N ASN A 13 0.64 -14.58 1.27
CA ASN A 13 1.92 -15.20 1.59
C ASN A 13 2.57 -15.75 0.31
N ILE A 14 3.83 -15.38 0.08
CA ILE A 14 4.63 -15.88 -1.06
C ILE A 14 5.52 -17.04 -0.56
N ASN A 15 6.17 -16.87 0.60
CA ASN A 15 6.92 -17.90 1.30
C ASN A 15 7.12 -17.51 2.78
N HIS A 16 7.89 -18.31 3.53
CA HIS A 16 8.11 -18.11 4.98
C HIS A 16 8.76 -16.77 5.37
N ARG A 17 9.33 -16.00 4.42
CA ARG A 17 9.97 -14.69 4.65
C ARG A 17 9.36 -13.57 3.81
N LYS A 18 8.44 -13.88 2.89
CA LYS A 18 7.91 -12.92 1.91
C LYS A 18 6.40 -12.97 1.83
N PHE A 19 5.82 -11.80 1.76
CA PHE A 19 4.40 -11.60 1.54
C PHE A 19 4.19 -10.46 0.55
N ALA A 20 3.05 -10.46 -0.11
CA ALA A 20 2.56 -9.37 -0.94
C ALA A 20 1.32 -8.76 -0.31
N ALA A 21 1.32 -7.45 -0.17
CA ALA A 21 0.12 -6.65 0.07
C ALA A 21 -0.22 -5.92 -1.24
N SER A 22 -1.50 -5.72 -1.50
CA SER A 22 -1.97 -5.01 -2.69
C SER A 22 -3.09 -4.07 -2.28
N PHE A 23 -2.99 -2.82 -2.74
CA PHE A 23 -3.97 -1.79 -2.49
C PHE A 23 -4.69 -1.51 -3.81
N ARG A 24 -6.02 -1.65 -3.80
CA ARG A 24 -6.85 -1.34 -4.96
C ARG A 24 -7.64 -0.07 -4.65
N LEU A 25 -7.44 0.96 -5.45
CA LEU A 25 -8.24 2.17 -5.40
C LEU A 25 -9.45 1.98 -6.34
N SER A 26 -10.66 2.17 -5.80
CA SER A 26 -11.92 2.10 -6.54
C SER A 26 -12.45 3.51 -6.76
N GLU A 27 -13.19 3.75 -7.85
CA GLU A 27 -13.82 5.05 -8.14
C GLU A 27 -12.84 6.24 -8.19
N VAL A 28 -11.62 5.99 -8.69
CA VAL A 28 -10.54 7.00 -8.76
C VAL A 28 -10.89 8.13 -9.71
N THR A 29 -10.71 9.36 -9.25
CA THR A 29 -10.94 10.60 -10.00
C THR A 29 -9.63 11.37 -10.23
N SER A 30 -9.67 12.44 -11.04
CA SER A 30 -8.51 13.30 -11.24
C SER A 30 -8.01 13.98 -9.96
N GLN A 31 -8.85 14.10 -8.93
CA GLN A 31 -8.51 14.64 -7.61
C GLN A 31 -7.66 13.67 -6.77
N ASP A 32 -7.67 12.38 -7.13
CA ASP A 32 -6.87 11.35 -6.46
C ASP A 32 -5.45 11.22 -7.06
N GLN A 33 -5.12 11.99 -8.10
CA GLN A 33 -3.77 11.99 -8.66
C GLN A 33 -2.77 12.56 -7.65
N ASP A 34 -1.84 11.70 -7.21
CA ASP A 34 -0.80 12.06 -6.26
C ASP A 34 0.34 11.01 -6.29
N LEU A 35 1.34 11.18 -5.43
CA LEU A 35 2.38 10.21 -5.15
C LEU A 35 1.95 9.29 -4.00
N TYR A 36 1.88 8.00 -4.29
CA TYR A 36 1.54 6.96 -3.33
C TYR A 36 2.79 6.16 -2.95
N ARG A 37 2.81 5.61 -1.74
CA ARG A 37 3.79 4.61 -1.31
C ARG A 37 3.14 3.61 -0.37
N CYS A 38 3.60 2.36 -0.42
CA CYS A 38 3.23 1.36 0.58
C CYS A 38 4.02 1.60 1.87
N VAL A 39 3.32 1.46 3.01
CA VAL A 39 3.88 1.52 4.37
C VAL A 39 3.50 0.22 5.08
N THR A 40 4.46 -0.41 5.75
CA THR A 40 4.20 -1.51 6.69
C THR A 40 4.52 -1.04 8.09
N GLN A 41 3.70 -1.40 9.08
CA GLN A 41 3.90 -1.02 10.47
C GLN A 41 3.96 -2.27 11.35
N SER A 42 4.81 -2.22 12.37
CA SER A 42 4.93 -3.23 13.42
C SER A 42 5.26 -2.54 14.74
N GLU A 43 5.18 -3.28 15.85
CA GLU A 43 5.60 -2.77 17.17
C GLU A 43 7.05 -2.27 17.20
N ARG A 44 7.90 -2.79 16.31
CA ARG A 44 9.34 -2.42 16.23
C ARG A 44 9.64 -1.29 15.25
N GLY A 45 8.63 -0.76 14.56
CA GLY A 45 8.79 0.32 13.59
C GLY A 45 8.15 0.02 12.24
N SER A 46 8.49 0.84 11.24
CA SER A 46 7.83 0.85 9.94
C SER A 46 8.79 0.70 8.77
N GLY A 47 8.37 -0.06 7.75
CA GLY A 47 9.03 -0.13 6.45
C GLY A 47 8.27 0.73 5.43
N VAL A 48 8.99 1.40 4.55
CA VAL A 48 8.40 2.22 3.48
C VAL A 48 8.99 1.86 2.13
N SER A 49 8.13 1.78 1.12
CA SER A 49 8.56 1.69 -0.28
C SER A 49 8.90 3.07 -0.85
N ASN A 50 9.48 3.10 -2.05
CA ASN A 50 9.60 4.33 -2.82
C ASN A 50 8.21 4.88 -3.19
N PHE A 51 8.15 6.16 -3.53
CA PHE A 51 6.94 6.75 -4.10
C PHE A 51 6.72 6.29 -5.55
N ALA A 52 5.46 6.21 -5.94
CA ALA A 52 4.99 5.96 -7.29
C ALA A 52 3.82 6.91 -7.61
N SER A 53 3.78 7.43 -8.84
CA SER A 53 2.73 8.37 -9.26
C SER A 53 1.45 7.63 -9.67
N LEU A 54 0.32 8.07 -9.15
CA LEU A 54 -1.00 7.73 -9.69
C LEU A 54 -1.40 8.78 -10.73
N ILE A 55 -1.54 8.36 -11.98
CA ILE A 55 -1.97 9.22 -13.09
C ILE A 55 -3.33 8.72 -13.57
N VAL A 56 -4.31 9.62 -13.64
CA VAL A 56 -5.69 9.33 -14.06
C VAL A 56 -5.91 10.01 -15.42
N ARG A 57 -6.25 9.21 -16.43
CA ARG A 57 -6.43 9.64 -17.82
C ARG A 57 -7.84 9.37 -18.31
#